data_AF-A0A1M7ZIR6-F1
#
_entry.id   AF-A0A1M7ZIR6-F1
#
_cell.length_a   1.000
_cell.length_b   1.000
_cell.length_c   1.000
_cell.angle_alpha   90.00
_cell.angle_beta   90.00
_cell.angle_gamma   90.00
#
_symmetry.space_group_name_H-M   'P 1'
#
loop_
_entity.id
_entity.type
_entity.pdbx_description
1 polymer ?
#
loop_
_entity_poly.entity_id
_entity_poly.type
_entity_poly.pdbx_seq_one_letter_code
_entity_poly.pdbx_strand_id
1 'polypeptide(L)'
;MTSNPIVALSGVTKTYGDFKALHAIDLAIAEGEFVTLLGPSGCGKTTTLRLIGGFEQVSTGRVTIDGRDVTESPPYHRPVNTVFQDYALFPHMTVAENIGYGLNVKANRVAAGERRQRVADALTMVGLNGMADRRPGALSGGQRQRVAMARAIVRRPRVLLLDEPLSALDVKLREGMQVELKRLHRELGITFVMVTHDQTEALALSDRIVVMNQGRIAQIGSPTDLYDNPASPYVADFIGATNLIDAEIVAGDGASTSFRLANGLVVNGNRAVGPKHGRVTLGIRPERFQTHPAPGSNALTFTVLETLFHGDRLRLEMALDGIERPLFAELPRSAASSAKGVAPGSRIAFHIDPADVLTFAGDAR
;
A
#
# COMPACT_ATOMS: atom_id res chain seq x y z
N MET A 1 -26.04 -6.99 5.23
CA MET A 1 -25.77 -7.61 6.55
C MET A 1 -24.30 -7.37 6.83
N THR A 2 -23.96 -6.32 7.56
CA THR A 2 -22.55 -6.02 7.87
C THR A 2 -22.07 -7.04 8.88
N SER A 3 -21.26 -7.99 8.43
CA SER A 3 -20.52 -8.91 9.28
C SER A 3 -19.71 -8.10 10.29
N ASN A 4 -19.67 -8.58 11.54
CA ASN A 4 -18.86 -7.98 12.58
C ASN A 4 -17.38 -8.02 12.14
N PRO A 5 -16.59 -6.95 12.32
CA PRO A 5 -15.19 -6.94 11.92
C PRO A 5 -14.38 -7.98 12.72
N ILE A 6 -13.45 -8.68 12.03
CA ILE A 6 -12.55 -9.65 12.67
C ILE A 6 -11.47 -8.94 13.49
N VAL A 7 -11.06 -7.74 13.10
CA VAL A 7 -10.19 -6.85 13.86
C VAL A 7 -10.81 -5.45 13.83
N ALA A 8 -10.93 -4.83 15.01
CA ALA A 8 -11.31 -3.43 15.11
C ALA A 8 -10.43 -2.66 16.10
N LEU A 9 -10.04 -1.46 15.69
CA LEU A 9 -9.44 -0.42 16.52
C LEU A 9 -10.49 0.67 16.69
N SER A 10 -10.79 1.04 17.93
CA SER A 10 -11.76 2.09 18.24
C SER A 10 -11.10 3.19 19.06
N GLY A 11 -10.94 4.38 18.47
CA GLY A 11 -10.31 5.55 19.07
C GLY A 11 -8.89 5.27 19.60
N VAL A 12 -8.13 4.38 18.96
CA VAL A 12 -6.84 3.92 19.50
C VAL A 12 -5.79 5.01 19.41
N THR A 13 -5.21 5.36 20.55
CA THR A 13 -4.04 6.25 20.62
C THR A 13 -2.82 5.50 21.14
N LYS A 14 -1.64 5.98 20.77
CA LYS A 14 -0.37 5.50 21.31
C LYS A 14 0.59 6.68 21.46
N THR A 15 1.13 6.82 22.66
CA THR A 15 2.11 7.84 23.02
C THR A 15 3.36 7.16 23.61
N TYR A 16 4.54 7.64 23.23
CA TYR A 16 5.84 7.26 23.77
C TYR A 16 6.47 8.49 24.41
N GLY A 17 6.41 8.61 25.73
CA GLY A 17 6.77 9.86 26.42
C GLY A 17 5.90 11.01 25.92
N ASP A 18 6.51 12.04 25.34
CA ASP A 18 5.81 13.19 24.76
C ASP A 18 5.42 12.99 23.27
N PHE A 19 5.95 11.96 22.62
CA PHE A 19 5.70 11.70 21.20
C PHE A 19 4.42 10.89 20.99
N LYS A 20 3.42 11.50 20.36
CA LYS A 20 2.17 10.81 20.00
C LYS A 20 2.33 10.10 18.65
N ALA A 21 2.50 8.78 18.69
CA ALA A 21 2.66 7.95 17.52
C ALA A 21 1.35 7.68 16.77
N LEU A 22 0.21 7.62 17.48
CA LEU A 22 -1.13 7.42 16.90
C LEU A 22 -2.17 8.38 17.49
N HIS A 23 -2.99 8.95 16.62
CA HIS A 23 -3.99 9.98 16.92
C HIS A 23 -5.42 9.46 16.73
N ALA A 24 -5.88 8.62 17.68
CA ALA A 24 -7.26 8.11 17.76
C ALA A 24 -7.70 7.44 16.45
N ILE A 25 -7.08 6.30 16.17
CA ILE A 25 -7.31 5.52 14.97
C ILE A 25 -8.58 4.68 15.14
N ASP A 26 -9.50 4.83 14.19
CA ASP A 26 -10.65 3.96 13.97
C ASP A 26 -10.42 3.12 12.72
N LEU A 27 -10.36 1.80 12.86
CA LEU A 27 -10.12 0.87 11.77
C LEU A 27 -10.95 -0.40 11.98
N ALA A 28 -11.66 -0.83 10.94
CA ALA A 28 -12.40 -2.08 10.92
C ALA A 28 -11.96 -2.93 9.72
N ILE A 29 -11.55 -4.15 10.01
CA ILE A 29 -11.08 -5.15 9.03
C ILE A 29 -12.09 -6.29 9.00
N ALA A 30 -12.51 -6.68 7.80
CA ALA A 30 -13.43 -7.79 7.59
C ALA A 30 -12.69 -9.14 7.63
N GLU A 31 -13.44 -10.21 7.95
CA GLU A 31 -12.88 -11.56 7.89
C GLU A 31 -12.49 -11.94 6.45
N GLY A 32 -11.29 -12.51 6.28
CA GLY A 32 -10.78 -12.96 4.99
C GLY A 32 -10.26 -11.83 4.08
N GLU A 33 -10.15 -10.61 4.62
CA GLU A 33 -9.64 -9.44 3.89
C GLU A 33 -8.10 -9.40 3.93
N PHE A 34 -7.47 -9.03 2.81
CA PHE A 34 -6.07 -8.63 2.77
C PHE A 34 -5.98 -7.10 2.90
N VAL A 35 -5.64 -6.63 4.10
CA VAL A 35 -5.43 -5.21 4.40
C VAL A 35 -3.95 -4.88 4.47
N THR A 36 -3.55 -3.79 3.81
CA THR A 36 -2.20 -3.23 3.95
C THR A 36 -2.20 -1.87 4.62
N LEU A 37 -1.38 -1.72 5.66
CA LEU A 37 -1.02 -0.42 6.24
C LEU A 37 0.14 0.14 5.42
N LEU A 38 -0.10 1.27 4.74
CA LEU A 38 0.86 1.94 3.86
C LEU A 38 1.07 3.38 4.33
N GLY A 39 2.28 3.91 4.17
CA GLY A 39 2.62 5.24 4.68
C GLY A 39 4.13 5.44 4.80
N PRO A 40 4.63 6.67 4.97
CA PRO A 40 6.06 6.93 5.10
C PRO A 40 6.63 6.31 6.39
N SER A 41 7.96 6.26 6.48
CA SER A 41 8.64 5.84 7.71
C SER A 41 8.19 6.69 8.90
N GLY A 42 7.91 6.05 10.04
CA GLY A 42 7.48 6.74 11.26
C GLY A 42 6.01 7.16 11.32
N CYS A 43 5.17 6.88 10.31
CA CYS A 43 3.75 7.28 10.36
C CYS A 43 2.85 6.41 11.25
N GLY A 44 3.38 5.38 11.92
CA GLY A 44 2.65 4.56 12.89
C GLY A 44 2.17 3.18 12.38
N LYS A 45 2.58 2.72 11.20
CA LYS A 45 2.20 1.40 10.64
C LYS A 45 2.60 0.24 11.55
N THR A 46 3.89 0.11 11.84
CA THR A 46 4.45 -0.96 12.69
C THR A 46 3.90 -0.86 14.12
N THR A 47 3.71 0.35 14.64
CA THR A 47 3.04 0.58 15.93
C THR A 47 1.62 0.01 15.90
N THR A 48 0.84 0.31 14.86
CA THR A 48 -0.53 -0.22 14.69
C THR A 48 -0.54 -1.74 14.62
N LEU A 49 0.37 -2.35 13.82
CA LEU A 49 0.50 -3.80 13.73
C LEU A 49 0.87 -4.44 15.07
N ARG A 50 1.82 -3.85 15.81
CA ARG A 50 2.24 -4.31 17.15
C ARG A 50 1.14 -4.17 18.18
N LEU A 51 0.31 -3.13 18.09
CA LEU A 51 -0.87 -2.97 18.94
C LEU A 51 -1.93 -4.04 18.66
N ILE A 52 -2.09 -4.50 17.42
CA ILE A 52 -2.96 -5.65 17.10
C ILE A 52 -2.34 -6.95 17.63
N GLY A 53 -1.04 -7.15 17.43
CA GLY A 53 -0.29 -8.32 17.91
C GLY A 53 -0.07 -8.39 19.43
N GLY A 54 -0.32 -7.29 20.15
CA GLY A 54 -0.12 -7.18 21.60
C GLY A 54 1.32 -6.98 22.04
N PHE A 55 2.24 -6.74 21.10
CA PHE A 55 3.64 -6.42 21.40
C PHE A 55 3.80 -5.01 21.95
N GLU A 56 2.76 -4.20 21.82
CA GLU A 56 2.62 -2.87 22.39
C GLU A 56 1.26 -2.74 23.07
N GLN A 57 1.20 -1.95 24.14
CA GLN A 57 -0.06 -1.59 24.82
C GLN A 57 -0.60 -0.28 24.26
N VAL A 58 -1.92 -0.16 24.12
CA VAL A 58 -2.56 1.11 23.74
C VAL A 58 -2.39 2.14 24.86
N SER A 59 -2.36 3.42 24.50
CA SER A 59 -2.45 4.50 25.50
C SER A 59 -3.90 4.79 25.86
N THR A 60 -4.79 4.83 24.85
CA THR A 60 -6.24 4.91 25.02
C THR A 60 -6.94 4.18 23.88
N GLY A 61 -8.25 3.96 24.01
CA GLY A 61 -9.07 3.29 23.01
C GLY A 61 -9.15 1.78 23.23
N ARG A 62 -9.68 1.07 22.25
CA ARG A 62 -9.95 -0.37 22.36
C ARG A 62 -9.47 -1.13 21.13
N VAL A 63 -8.93 -2.33 21.35
CA VAL A 63 -8.60 -3.30 20.30
C VAL A 63 -9.48 -4.53 20.49
N THR A 64 -10.30 -4.86 19.51
CA THR A 64 -11.07 -6.11 19.50
C THR A 64 -10.61 -7.01 18.37
N ILE A 65 -10.49 -8.31 18.67
CA ILE A 65 -10.19 -9.34 17.68
C ILE A 65 -11.20 -10.47 17.86
N ASP A 66 -11.88 -10.85 16.79
CA ASP A 66 -12.90 -11.90 16.80
C ASP A 66 -13.98 -11.66 17.85
N GLY A 67 -14.48 -10.42 17.91
CA GLY A 67 -15.48 -9.98 18.88
C GLY A 67 -15.01 -9.91 20.33
N ARG A 68 -13.75 -10.25 20.64
CA ARG A 68 -13.19 -10.20 22.00
C ARG A 68 -12.34 -8.95 22.18
N ASP A 69 -12.53 -8.24 23.28
CA ASP A 69 -11.62 -7.18 23.69
C ASP A 69 -10.27 -7.80 24.09
N VAL A 70 -9.22 -7.45 23.36
CA VAL A 70 -7.85 -7.93 23.59
C VAL A 70 -6.93 -6.80 24.03
N THR A 71 -7.48 -5.63 24.39
CA THR A 71 -6.72 -4.41 24.64
C THR A 71 -5.58 -4.64 25.63
N GLU A 72 -5.85 -5.28 26.76
CA GLU A 72 -4.85 -5.60 27.79
C GLU A 72 -4.25 -7.01 27.63
N SER A 73 -4.73 -7.81 26.67
CA SER A 73 -4.26 -9.17 26.48
C SER A 73 -2.83 -9.19 25.96
N PRO A 74 -1.93 -10.01 26.54
CA PRO A 74 -0.56 -10.15 26.05
C PRO A 74 -0.53 -10.94 24.72
N PRO A 75 0.57 -10.86 23.94
CA PRO A 75 0.63 -11.46 22.60
C PRO A 75 0.23 -12.93 22.52
N TYR A 76 0.66 -13.74 23.49
CA TYR A 76 0.43 -15.19 23.52
C TYR A 76 -1.01 -15.60 23.85
N HIS A 77 -1.87 -14.64 24.25
CA HIS A 77 -3.30 -14.86 24.44
C HIS A 77 -4.16 -14.33 23.27
N ARG A 78 -3.56 -13.62 22.31
CA ARG A 78 -4.30 -13.07 21.18
C ARG A 78 -4.48 -14.12 20.08
N PRO A 79 -5.64 -14.18 19.42
CA PRO A 79 -5.92 -15.17 18.38
C PRO A 79 -5.31 -14.78 17.02
N VAL A 80 -4.05 -14.30 17.02
CA VAL A 80 -3.31 -13.83 15.85
C VAL A 80 -1.91 -14.42 15.84
N ASN A 81 -1.34 -14.58 14.64
CA ASN A 81 0.08 -14.92 14.50
C ASN A 81 0.80 -13.82 13.71
N THR A 82 2.08 -13.61 14.01
CA THR A 82 2.89 -12.55 13.40
C THR A 82 4.12 -13.13 12.69
N VAL A 83 4.38 -12.63 11.48
CA VAL A 83 5.63 -12.81 10.76
C VAL A 83 6.39 -11.50 10.82
N PHE A 84 7.53 -11.52 11.52
CA PHE A 84 8.40 -10.36 11.68
C PHE A 84 9.30 -10.16 10.47
N GLN A 85 9.79 -8.93 10.32
CA GLN A 85 10.68 -8.51 9.23
C GLN A 85 11.97 -9.35 9.14
N ASP A 86 12.56 -9.73 10.28
CA ASP A 86 13.77 -10.57 10.36
C ASP A 86 13.48 -12.08 10.26
N TYR A 87 12.20 -12.44 10.03
CA TYR A 87 11.63 -13.79 10.05
C TYR A 87 11.71 -14.51 11.41
N ALA A 88 12.52 -14.03 12.35
CA ALA A 88 12.77 -14.59 13.68
C ALA A 88 12.90 -16.12 13.69
N LEU A 89 13.58 -16.73 12.70
CA LEU A 89 13.78 -18.18 12.66
C LEU A 89 14.80 -18.61 13.71
N PHE A 90 14.55 -19.74 14.39
CA PHE A 90 15.46 -20.30 15.37
C PHE A 90 16.63 -20.99 14.63
N PRO A 91 17.86 -20.45 14.70
CA PRO A 91 18.97 -20.91 13.86
C PRO A 91 19.48 -22.30 14.25
N HIS A 92 19.24 -22.71 15.49
CA HIS A 92 19.62 -24.01 16.04
C HIS A 92 18.59 -25.12 15.76
N MET A 93 17.41 -24.77 15.24
CA MET A 93 16.34 -25.71 14.89
C MET A 93 16.32 -25.98 13.38
N THR A 94 15.87 -27.16 12.98
CA THR A 94 15.57 -27.47 11.58
C THR A 94 14.34 -26.69 11.09
N VAL A 95 14.06 -26.75 9.79
CA VAL A 95 12.84 -26.18 9.20
C VAL A 95 11.58 -26.79 9.84
N ALA A 96 11.52 -28.12 9.95
CA ALA A 96 10.38 -28.81 10.54
C ALA A 96 10.19 -28.45 12.02
N GLU A 97 11.30 -28.30 12.76
CA GLU A 97 11.27 -27.85 14.17
C GLU A 97 10.81 -26.40 14.30
N ASN A 98 11.28 -25.51 13.42
CA ASN A 98 10.84 -24.12 13.36
C ASN A 98 9.32 -24.04 13.14
N ILE A 99 8.82 -24.71 12.11
CA ILE A 99 7.39 -24.74 11.77
C ILE A 99 6.60 -25.34 12.93
N GLY A 100 7.02 -26.48 13.45
CA GLY A 100 6.35 -27.20 14.53
C GLY A 100 6.66 -26.72 15.95
N TYR A 101 7.24 -25.53 16.14
CA TYR A 101 7.59 -25.01 17.48
C TYR A 101 6.38 -24.54 18.28
N GLY A 102 5.45 -23.81 17.62
CA GLY A 102 4.04 -23.80 18.04
C GLY A 102 3.52 -25.25 18.09
N LEU A 103 2.30 -25.65 18.40
CA LEU A 103 1.99 -27.11 18.54
C LEU A 103 2.74 -27.89 19.67
N ASN A 104 3.96 -27.51 20.10
CA ASN A 104 4.75 -28.19 21.15
C ASN A 104 4.67 -27.51 22.50
N VAL A 105 4.36 -26.22 22.48
CA VAL A 105 4.19 -25.40 23.69
C VAL A 105 3.10 -26.03 24.55
N LYS A 106 3.41 -26.31 25.82
CA LYS A 106 2.57 -27.08 26.76
C LYS A 106 1.10 -26.63 26.79
N ALA A 107 0.86 -25.32 26.72
CA ALA A 107 -0.48 -24.73 26.74
C ALA A 107 -1.37 -25.13 25.54
N ASN A 108 -0.79 -25.65 24.45
CA ASN A 108 -1.48 -25.98 23.20
C ASN A 108 -0.86 -27.22 22.53
N ARG A 109 -0.53 -28.25 23.33
CA ARG A 109 0.20 -29.42 22.84
C ARG A 109 -0.68 -30.27 21.93
N VAL A 110 -0.27 -30.39 20.68
CA VAL A 110 -0.91 -31.27 19.68
C VAL A 110 -0.25 -32.66 19.74
N ALA A 111 -1.03 -33.71 19.47
CA ALA A 111 -0.54 -35.08 19.44
C ALA A 111 0.61 -35.24 18.42
N ALA A 112 1.61 -36.08 18.72
CA ALA A 112 2.83 -36.17 17.91
C ALA A 112 2.57 -36.58 16.44
N GLY A 113 1.59 -37.46 16.19
CA GLY A 113 1.18 -37.85 14.83
C GLY A 113 0.58 -36.68 14.06
N GLU A 114 -0.38 -35.98 14.65
CA GLU A 114 -1.03 -34.82 14.04
C GLU A 114 -0.04 -33.66 13.81
N ARG A 115 0.91 -33.46 14.71
CA ARG A 115 1.98 -32.47 14.51
C ARG A 115 2.78 -32.71 13.24
N ARG A 116 3.23 -33.96 13.03
CA ARG A 116 4.01 -34.31 11.83
C ARG A 116 3.19 -34.04 10.58
N GLN A 117 1.91 -34.38 10.59
CA GLN A 117 1.01 -34.10 9.48
C GLN A 117 0.89 -32.60 9.22
N ARG A 118 0.57 -31.79 10.24
CA ARG A 118 0.42 -30.33 10.08
C ARG A 118 1.70 -29.66 9.59
N VAL A 119 2.87 -30.12 10.04
CA VAL A 119 4.17 -29.62 9.54
C VAL A 119 4.38 -30.00 8.08
N ALA A 120 4.06 -31.23 7.68
CA ALA A 120 4.15 -31.68 6.29
C ALA A 120 3.17 -30.92 5.37
N ASP A 121 1.94 -30.69 5.82
CA ASP A 121 0.93 -29.90 5.12
C ASP A 121 1.41 -28.46 4.93
N ALA A 122 1.94 -27.84 6.00
CA ALA A 122 2.48 -26.48 5.94
C ALA A 122 3.68 -26.37 4.98
N LEU A 123 4.58 -27.34 4.99
CA LEU A 123 5.70 -27.42 4.04
C LEU A 123 5.22 -27.51 2.60
N THR A 124 4.20 -28.33 2.34
CA THR A 124 3.60 -28.47 1.01
C THR A 124 2.96 -27.17 0.55
N MET A 125 2.21 -26.52 1.45
CA MET A 125 1.52 -25.26 1.17
C MET A 125 2.47 -24.14 0.76
N VAL A 126 3.66 -24.06 1.36
CA VAL A 126 4.67 -23.04 1.00
C VAL A 126 5.69 -23.53 -0.04
N GLY A 127 5.49 -24.72 -0.62
CA GLY A 127 6.35 -25.29 -1.65
C GLY A 127 7.77 -25.63 -1.18
N LEU A 128 7.94 -26.07 0.07
CA LEU A 128 9.23 -26.44 0.68
C LEU A 128 9.38 -27.95 0.92
N ASN A 129 8.72 -28.78 0.09
CA ASN A 129 8.81 -30.23 0.18
C ASN A 129 10.28 -30.71 0.08
N GLY A 130 10.66 -31.64 0.96
CA GLY A 130 12.03 -32.16 1.04
C GLY A 130 13.04 -31.26 1.75
N MET A 131 12.62 -30.14 2.35
CA MET A 131 13.52 -29.22 3.08
C MET A 131 13.40 -29.29 4.61
N ALA A 132 12.61 -30.25 5.12
CA ALA A 132 12.29 -30.39 6.55
C ALA A 132 13.52 -30.41 7.47
N ASP A 133 14.58 -31.11 7.07
CA ASP A 133 15.78 -31.34 7.89
C ASP A 133 16.85 -30.25 7.73
N ARG A 134 16.66 -29.31 6.81
CA ARG A 134 17.60 -28.19 6.63
C ARG A 134 17.54 -27.25 7.83
N ARG A 135 18.63 -26.52 8.07
CA ARG A 135 18.67 -25.41 9.02
C ARG A 135 18.51 -24.06 8.29
N PRO A 136 18.03 -22.99 8.97
CA PRO A 136 17.82 -21.68 8.34
C PRO A 136 19.03 -21.11 7.60
N GLY A 137 20.25 -21.38 8.07
CA GLY A 137 21.49 -20.93 7.42
C GLY A 137 21.75 -21.55 6.04
N ALA A 138 21.10 -22.66 5.71
CA ALA A 138 21.21 -23.35 4.41
C ALA A 138 20.08 -22.97 3.42
N LEU A 139 19.31 -21.93 3.73
CA LEU A 139 18.16 -21.47 2.94
C LEU A 139 18.41 -20.11 2.30
N SER A 140 17.85 -19.89 1.11
CA SER A 140 17.78 -18.55 0.49
C SER A 140 16.85 -17.61 1.27
N GLY A 141 16.88 -16.30 0.98
CA GLY A 141 16.00 -15.31 1.61
C GLY A 141 14.51 -15.65 1.48
N GLY A 142 14.05 -15.93 0.26
CA GLY A 142 12.65 -16.33 0.01
C GLY A 142 12.28 -17.67 0.65
N GLN A 143 13.22 -18.62 0.76
CA GLN A 143 12.98 -19.87 1.48
C GLN A 143 12.81 -19.61 2.98
N ARG A 144 13.65 -18.77 3.62
CA ARG A 144 13.48 -18.40 5.03
C ARG A 144 12.14 -17.73 5.29
N GLN A 145 11.70 -16.85 4.41
CA GLN A 145 10.39 -16.22 4.51
C GLN A 145 9.27 -17.27 4.44
N ARG A 146 9.31 -18.20 3.48
CA ARG A 146 8.34 -19.30 3.37
C ARG A 146 8.30 -20.18 4.61
N VAL A 147 9.44 -20.45 5.25
CA VAL A 147 9.48 -21.15 6.55
C VAL A 147 8.78 -20.33 7.64
N ALA A 148 8.99 -19.01 7.69
CA ALA A 148 8.33 -18.15 8.66
C ALA A 148 6.81 -18.09 8.44
N MET A 149 6.37 -18.01 7.18
CA MET A 149 4.96 -18.11 6.79
C MET A 149 4.37 -19.45 7.22
N ALA A 150 5.02 -20.57 6.88
CA ALA A 150 4.60 -21.91 7.30
C ALA A 150 4.46 -22.03 8.82
N ARG A 151 5.43 -21.51 9.58
CA ARG A 151 5.37 -21.46 11.05
C ARG A 151 4.19 -20.65 11.56
N ALA A 152 3.86 -19.54 10.90
CA ALA A 152 2.73 -18.71 11.30
C ALA A 152 1.38 -19.35 10.95
N ILE A 153 1.26 -20.09 9.85
CA ILE A 153 -0.02 -20.69 9.43
C ILE A 153 -0.27 -22.09 9.99
N VAL A 154 0.75 -22.80 10.49
CA VAL A 154 0.60 -24.20 10.99
C VAL A 154 -0.45 -24.33 12.11
N ARG A 155 -0.68 -23.25 12.87
CA ARG A 155 -1.68 -23.18 13.94
C ARG A 155 -3.08 -22.79 13.44
N ARG A 156 -3.24 -22.54 12.14
CA ARG A 156 -4.49 -22.10 11.48
C ARG A 156 -5.09 -20.86 12.16
N PRO A 157 -4.34 -19.73 12.24
CA PRO A 157 -4.85 -18.50 12.83
C PRO A 157 -5.98 -17.91 11.96
N ARG A 158 -6.89 -17.12 12.56
CA ARG A 158 -7.90 -16.37 11.79
C ARG A 158 -7.36 -15.06 11.22
N VAL A 159 -6.31 -14.52 11.86
CA VAL A 159 -5.63 -13.28 11.45
C VAL A 159 -4.13 -13.51 11.43
N LEU A 160 -3.50 -13.14 10.32
CA LEU A 160 -2.07 -13.17 10.11
C LEU A 160 -1.53 -11.75 9.96
N LEU A 161 -0.56 -11.38 10.80
CA LEU A 161 0.11 -10.09 10.80
C LEU A 161 1.47 -10.21 10.11
N LEU A 162 1.75 -9.35 9.13
CA LEU A 162 2.97 -9.39 8.33
C LEU A 162 3.70 -8.04 8.46
N ASP A 163 4.87 -8.03 9.08
CA ASP A 163 5.68 -6.81 9.28
C ASP A 163 6.78 -6.73 8.20
N GLU A 164 6.56 -5.92 7.16
CA GLU A 164 7.46 -5.73 6.01
C GLU A 164 8.04 -7.04 5.44
N PRO A 165 7.18 -8.02 5.11
CA PRO A 165 7.60 -9.40 4.82
C PRO A 165 8.48 -9.54 3.58
N LEU A 166 8.51 -8.52 2.71
CA LEU A 166 9.20 -8.53 1.41
C LEU A 166 10.41 -7.58 1.34
N SER A 167 10.66 -6.81 2.41
CA SER A 167 11.67 -5.73 2.43
C SER A 167 13.10 -6.21 2.19
N ALA A 168 13.44 -7.41 2.67
CA ALA A 168 14.80 -7.97 2.59
C ALA A 168 15.08 -8.78 1.31
N LEU A 169 14.16 -8.78 0.32
CA LEU A 169 14.29 -9.55 -0.91
C LEU A 169 14.76 -8.68 -2.09
N ASP A 170 15.49 -9.28 -3.02
CA ASP A 170 15.73 -8.67 -4.34
C ASP A 170 14.45 -8.62 -5.19
N VAL A 171 14.48 -7.84 -6.27
CA VAL A 171 13.31 -7.57 -7.12
C VAL A 171 12.67 -8.85 -7.68
N LYS A 172 13.47 -9.80 -8.19
CA LYS A 172 12.93 -11.03 -8.81
C LYS A 172 12.31 -11.95 -7.77
N LEU A 173 12.95 -12.10 -6.61
CA LEU A 173 12.39 -12.87 -5.51
C LEU A 173 11.14 -12.21 -4.95
N ARG A 174 11.12 -10.88 -4.87
CA ARG A 174 9.97 -10.11 -4.38
C ARG A 174 8.72 -10.34 -5.23
N GLU A 175 8.83 -10.20 -6.55
CA GLU A 175 7.71 -10.44 -7.48
C GLU A 175 7.15 -11.87 -7.34
N GLY A 176 8.03 -12.88 -7.32
CA GLY A 176 7.61 -14.27 -7.12
C GLY A 176 6.92 -14.50 -5.77
N MET A 177 7.38 -13.84 -4.71
CA MET A 177 6.79 -13.93 -3.39
C MET A 177 5.46 -13.17 -3.26
N GLN A 178 5.26 -12.07 -4.00
CA GLN A 178 3.96 -11.40 -4.07
C GLN A 178 2.88 -12.34 -4.62
N VAL A 179 3.17 -13.00 -5.74
CA VAL A 179 2.25 -13.99 -6.34
C VAL A 179 1.93 -15.10 -5.36
N GLU A 180 2.95 -15.59 -4.64
CA GLU A 180 2.77 -16.66 -3.66
C GLU A 180 1.95 -16.21 -2.45
N LEU A 181 2.17 -15.01 -1.91
CA LEU A 181 1.38 -14.47 -0.81
C LEU A 181 -0.10 -14.32 -1.19
N LYS A 182 -0.37 -13.81 -2.40
CA LYS A 182 -1.75 -13.68 -2.91
C LYS A 182 -2.43 -15.04 -3.09
N ARG A 183 -1.68 -16.03 -3.59
CA ARG A 183 -2.14 -17.41 -3.71
C ARG A 183 -2.44 -18.02 -2.32
N LEU A 184 -1.52 -17.90 -1.38
CA LEU A 184 -1.68 -18.40 -0.01
C LEU A 184 -2.89 -17.77 0.68
N HIS A 185 -3.08 -16.45 0.56
CA HIS A 185 -4.25 -15.75 1.09
C HIS A 185 -5.55 -16.35 0.54
N ARG A 186 -5.63 -16.54 -0.79
CA ARG A 186 -6.80 -17.14 -1.45
C ARG A 186 -7.06 -18.58 -1.04
N GLU A 187 -6.02 -19.40 -0.88
CA GLU A 187 -6.15 -20.81 -0.49
C GLU A 187 -6.53 -20.97 0.99
N LEU A 188 -6.06 -20.07 1.87
CA LEU A 188 -6.34 -20.12 3.31
C LEU A 188 -7.65 -19.46 3.70
N GLY A 189 -8.06 -18.39 3.02
CA GLY A 189 -9.26 -17.60 3.35
C GLY A 189 -9.21 -16.92 4.72
N ILE A 190 -8.01 -16.76 5.30
CA ILE A 190 -7.80 -16.08 6.59
C ILE A 190 -7.47 -14.61 6.35
N THR A 191 -7.65 -13.78 7.37
CA THR A 191 -7.43 -12.33 7.27
C THR A 191 -5.94 -12.00 7.30
N PHE A 192 -5.46 -11.17 6.39
CA PHE A 192 -4.07 -10.69 6.36
C PHE A 192 -4.02 -9.21 6.70
N VAL A 193 -3.12 -8.82 7.61
CA VAL A 193 -2.77 -7.42 7.87
C VAL A 193 -1.28 -7.25 7.63
N MET A 194 -0.92 -6.56 6.56
CA MET A 194 0.46 -6.34 6.16
C MET A 194 0.88 -4.89 6.40
N VAL A 195 2.12 -4.70 6.81
CA VAL A 195 2.80 -3.40 6.79
C VAL A 195 3.80 -3.42 5.64
N THR A 196 3.79 -2.38 4.82
CA THR A 196 4.85 -2.13 3.84
C THR A 196 5.06 -0.63 3.66
N HIS A 197 6.21 -0.27 3.11
CA HIS A 197 6.50 1.06 2.59
C HIS A 197 6.48 1.11 1.06
N ASP A 198 6.32 -0.05 0.40
CA ASP A 198 6.26 -0.16 -1.07
C ASP A 198 4.81 -0.05 -1.57
N GLN A 199 4.57 0.95 -2.40
CA GLN A 199 3.24 1.23 -2.98
C GLN A 199 2.81 0.11 -3.94
N THR A 200 3.74 -0.45 -4.72
CA THR A 200 3.48 -1.50 -5.69
C THR A 200 3.01 -2.77 -4.98
N GLU A 201 3.64 -3.11 -3.86
CA GLU A 201 3.20 -4.22 -3.01
C GLU A 201 1.78 -4.03 -2.51
N ALA A 202 1.48 -2.85 -1.97
CA ALA A 202 0.15 -2.54 -1.45
C ALA A 202 -0.93 -2.61 -2.54
N LEU A 203 -0.67 -2.03 -3.72
CA LEU A 203 -1.59 -2.01 -4.85
C LEU A 203 -1.81 -3.40 -5.46
N ALA A 204 -0.78 -4.26 -5.49
CA ALA A 204 -0.87 -5.57 -6.13
C ALA A 204 -1.55 -6.65 -5.25
N LEU A 205 -1.36 -6.57 -3.93
CA LEU A 205 -1.74 -7.63 -3.00
C LEU A 205 -3.06 -7.40 -2.27
N SER A 206 -3.40 -6.14 -2.00
CA SER A 206 -4.42 -5.82 -1.00
C SER A 206 -5.81 -5.72 -1.60
N ASP A 207 -6.82 -6.15 -0.83
CA ASP A 207 -8.22 -5.82 -1.07
C ASP A 207 -8.50 -4.37 -0.65
N ARG A 208 -7.94 -3.94 0.49
CA ARG A 208 -7.98 -2.56 0.99
C ARG A 208 -6.63 -2.10 1.50
N ILE A 209 -6.33 -0.83 1.28
CA ILE A 209 -5.13 -0.18 1.78
C ILE A 209 -5.55 0.93 2.75
N VAL A 210 -4.87 0.99 3.90
CA VAL A 210 -4.99 2.04 4.90
C VAL A 210 -3.78 2.95 4.74
N VAL A 211 -3.99 4.11 4.11
CA VAL A 211 -2.94 5.12 3.94
C VAL A 211 -2.81 5.89 5.23
N MET A 212 -1.63 5.86 5.84
CA MET A 212 -1.33 6.50 7.11
C MET A 212 -0.38 7.67 6.92
N ASN A 213 -0.68 8.80 7.56
CA ASN A 213 0.17 9.98 7.61
C ASN A 213 0.24 10.51 9.04
N GLN A 214 1.45 10.72 9.56
CA GLN A 214 1.69 11.31 10.89
C GLN A 214 0.78 10.75 12.00
N GLY A 215 0.67 9.42 12.09
CA GLY A 215 -0.12 8.75 13.12
C GLY A 215 -1.64 8.86 12.94
N ARG A 216 -2.12 9.24 11.76
CA ARG A 216 -3.55 9.29 11.38
C ARG A 216 -3.80 8.46 10.12
N ILE A 217 -5.03 8.00 9.95
CA ILE A 217 -5.49 7.46 8.67
C ILE A 217 -5.83 8.64 7.76
N ALA A 218 -5.13 8.75 6.63
CA ALA A 218 -5.40 9.73 5.59
C ALA A 218 -6.56 9.30 4.69
N GLN A 219 -6.59 8.03 4.29
CA GLN A 219 -7.67 7.43 3.51
C GLN A 219 -7.64 5.91 3.63
N ILE A 220 -8.81 5.28 3.51
CA ILE A 220 -8.95 3.82 3.36
C ILE A 220 -9.74 3.57 2.09
N GLY A 221 -9.28 2.65 1.25
CA GLY A 221 -9.99 2.31 0.02
C GLY A 221 -9.39 1.08 -0.66
N SER A 222 -10.04 0.62 -1.73
CA SER A 222 -9.42 -0.35 -2.63
C SER A 222 -8.22 0.29 -3.35
N PRO A 223 -7.30 -0.51 -3.91
CA PRO A 223 -6.21 0.00 -4.74
C PRO A 223 -6.69 0.96 -5.84
N THR A 224 -7.76 0.61 -6.54
CA THR A 224 -8.34 1.44 -7.61
C THR A 224 -8.94 2.73 -7.07
N ASP A 225 -9.66 2.68 -5.95
CA ASP A 225 -10.27 3.90 -5.37
C ASP A 225 -9.19 4.89 -4.91
N LEU A 226 -8.12 4.41 -4.29
CA LEU A 226 -7.01 5.25 -3.85
C LEU A 226 -6.24 5.85 -5.01
N TYR A 227 -6.13 5.13 -6.13
CA TYR A 227 -5.45 5.60 -7.33
C TYR A 227 -6.32 6.60 -8.12
N ASP A 228 -7.59 6.28 -8.36
CA ASP A 228 -8.46 7.07 -9.25
C ASP A 228 -9.23 8.18 -8.50
N ASN A 229 -9.43 8.02 -7.18
CA ASN A 229 -10.19 8.92 -6.32
C ASN A 229 -9.45 9.21 -4.99
N PRO A 230 -8.20 9.71 -5.03
CA PRO A 230 -7.52 10.14 -3.82
C PRO A 230 -8.26 11.31 -3.17
N ALA A 231 -8.36 11.31 -1.84
CA ALA A 231 -9.10 12.31 -1.07
C ALA A 231 -8.31 13.61 -0.85
N SER A 232 -6.99 13.60 -1.09
CA SER A 232 -6.13 14.77 -0.90
C SER A 232 -4.91 14.72 -1.82
N PRO A 233 -4.21 15.85 -2.04
CA PRO A 233 -2.96 15.89 -2.79
C PRO A 233 -1.90 14.95 -2.20
N TYR A 234 -1.88 14.81 -0.87
CA TYR A 234 -0.98 13.89 -0.19
C TYR A 234 -1.24 12.43 -0.60
N VAL A 235 -2.49 11.97 -0.59
CA VAL A 235 -2.80 10.58 -0.99
C VAL A 235 -2.53 10.38 -2.47
N ALA A 236 -2.85 11.38 -3.30
CA ALA A 236 -2.62 11.32 -4.74
C ALA A 236 -1.14 11.09 -5.05
N ASP A 237 -0.26 11.94 -4.50
CA ASP A 237 1.19 11.88 -4.70
C ASP A 237 1.83 10.65 -4.02
N PHE A 238 1.30 10.23 -2.87
CA PHE A 238 1.85 9.12 -2.11
C PHE A 238 1.47 7.74 -2.66
N ILE A 239 0.31 7.57 -3.30
CA ILE A 239 -0.10 6.29 -3.90
C ILE A 239 0.49 6.09 -5.30
N GLY A 240 0.73 7.18 -6.02
CA GLY A 240 1.46 7.14 -7.28
C GLY A 240 1.91 8.54 -7.67
N ALA A 241 2.96 8.64 -8.48
CA ALA A 241 3.46 9.93 -8.93
C ALA A 241 2.32 10.80 -9.51
N THR A 242 2.20 12.04 -9.04
CA THR A 242 1.15 12.96 -9.48
C THR A 242 1.73 14.35 -9.66
N ASN A 243 1.46 14.98 -10.79
CA ASN A 243 1.78 16.39 -10.98
C ASN A 243 0.73 17.24 -10.29
N LEU A 244 1.16 18.06 -9.33
CA LEU A 244 0.30 18.98 -8.60
C LEU A 244 0.47 20.40 -9.14
N ILE A 245 -0.63 21.02 -9.58
CA ILE A 245 -0.64 22.34 -10.22
C ILE A 245 -1.70 23.21 -9.55
N ASP A 246 -1.30 24.36 -9.03
CA ASP A 246 -2.25 25.32 -8.47
C ASP A 246 -3.08 26.01 -9.56
N ALA A 247 -4.37 26.16 -9.31
CA ALA A 247 -5.31 26.77 -10.24
C ALA A 247 -6.45 27.51 -9.52
N GLU A 248 -7.18 28.33 -10.27
CA GLU A 248 -8.39 29.00 -9.81
C GLU A 248 -9.62 28.50 -10.59
N ILE A 249 -10.72 28.25 -9.88
CA ILE A 249 -11.98 27.85 -10.52
C ILE A 249 -12.57 29.04 -11.27
N VAL A 250 -12.79 28.85 -12.58
CA VAL A 250 -13.35 29.89 -13.47
C VAL A 250 -14.85 29.73 -13.65
N ALA A 251 -15.29 28.50 -13.92
CA ALA A 251 -16.68 28.17 -14.18
C ALA A 251 -16.92 26.69 -13.88
N GLY A 252 -18.16 26.34 -13.51
CA GLY A 252 -18.60 24.96 -13.39
C GLY A 252 -20.10 24.85 -13.62
N ASP A 253 -20.53 23.84 -14.37
CA ASP A 253 -21.93 23.58 -14.72
C ASP A 253 -22.52 22.37 -13.98
N GLY A 254 -21.78 21.83 -13.00
CA GLY A 254 -22.18 20.67 -12.20
C GLY A 254 -21.81 19.32 -12.83
N ALA A 255 -21.39 19.30 -14.10
CA ALA A 255 -20.83 18.11 -14.76
C ALA A 255 -19.34 18.29 -15.09
N SER A 256 -18.94 19.53 -15.38
CA SER A 256 -17.57 19.91 -15.70
C SER A 256 -17.17 21.17 -14.93
N THR A 257 -15.86 21.33 -14.74
CA THR A 257 -15.28 22.52 -14.12
C THR A 257 -14.08 22.99 -14.94
N SER A 258 -13.99 24.29 -15.22
CA SER A 258 -12.84 24.91 -15.88
C SER A 258 -11.97 25.63 -14.86
N PHE A 259 -10.66 25.45 -15.01
CA PHE A 259 -9.64 25.92 -14.09
C PHE A 259 -8.63 26.80 -14.82
N ARG A 260 -8.30 27.97 -14.27
CA ARG A 260 -7.26 28.85 -14.79
C ARG A 260 -5.96 28.62 -14.04
N LEU A 261 -4.91 28.31 -14.78
CA LEU A 261 -3.55 28.19 -14.26
C LEU A 261 -2.90 29.57 -14.11
N ALA A 262 -1.78 29.65 -13.39
CA ALA A 262 -1.05 30.91 -13.16
C ALA A 262 -0.60 31.61 -14.46
N ASN A 263 -0.37 30.85 -15.53
CA ASN A 263 -0.02 31.35 -16.86
C ASN A 263 -1.22 31.78 -17.73
N GLY A 264 -2.44 31.70 -17.19
CA GLY A 264 -3.68 32.07 -17.89
C GLY A 264 -4.31 30.96 -18.74
N LEU A 265 -3.65 29.80 -18.91
CA LEU A 265 -4.24 28.66 -19.61
C LEU A 265 -5.45 28.11 -18.84
N VAL A 266 -6.44 27.64 -19.59
CA VAL A 266 -7.65 27.01 -19.02
C VAL A 266 -7.59 25.51 -19.24
N VAL A 267 -7.75 24.76 -18.15
CA VAL A 267 -7.84 23.29 -18.12
C VAL A 267 -9.25 22.91 -17.68
N ASN A 268 -9.88 22.00 -18.40
CA ASN A 268 -11.19 21.46 -18.08
C ASN A 268 -11.06 20.13 -17.34
N GLY A 269 -11.89 19.92 -16.32
CA GLY A 269 -12.08 18.64 -15.65
C GLY A 269 -13.53 18.17 -15.73
N ASN A 270 -13.74 16.85 -15.75
CA ASN A 270 -15.07 16.21 -15.76
C ASN A 270 -15.58 15.85 -14.36
N ARG A 271 -15.10 16.58 -13.34
CA ARG A 271 -15.57 16.43 -11.96
C ARG A 271 -16.08 17.77 -11.47
N ALA A 272 -17.27 17.77 -10.90
CA ALA A 272 -17.77 18.93 -10.17
C ALA A 272 -16.92 19.12 -8.92
N VAL A 273 -16.50 20.37 -8.67
CA VAL A 273 -15.89 20.75 -7.40
C VAL A 273 -16.98 21.37 -6.53
N GLY A 274 -16.95 21.10 -5.22
CA GLY A 274 -17.94 21.65 -4.28
C GLY A 274 -18.05 23.18 -4.33
N PRO A 275 -16.93 23.94 -4.25
CA PRO A 275 -16.94 25.38 -4.44
C PRO A 275 -17.13 25.77 -5.91
N LYS A 276 -17.93 26.82 -6.17
CA LYS A 276 -18.07 27.40 -7.51
C LYS A 276 -16.92 28.34 -7.89
N HIS A 277 -16.16 28.81 -6.90
CA HIS A 277 -15.03 29.72 -7.04
C HIS A 277 -13.98 29.41 -5.96
N GLY A 278 -12.74 29.81 -6.19
CA GLY A 278 -11.64 29.69 -5.24
C GLY A 278 -10.41 29.00 -5.81
N ARG A 279 -9.37 28.91 -4.97
CA ARG A 279 -8.14 28.21 -5.30
C ARG A 279 -8.31 26.70 -5.11
N VAL A 280 -7.73 25.95 -6.02
CA VAL A 280 -7.69 24.50 -6.01
C VAL A 280 -6.31 24.02 -6.42
N THR A 281 -6.00 22.78 -6.07
CA THR A 281 -4.85 22.07 -6.61
C THR A 281 -5.36 21.01 -7.58
N LEU A 282 -4.87 21.04 -8.82
CA LEU A 282 -5.11 20.01 -9.82
C LEU A 282 -4.06 18.91 -9.68
N GLY A 283 -4.47 17.67 -9.86
CA GLY A 283 -3.59 16.51 -9.93
C GLY A 283 -3.66 15.86 -11.30
N ILE A 284 -2.52 15.64 -11.95
CA ILE A 284 -2.46 14.94 -13.24
C ILE A 284 -1.37 13.88 -13.18
N ARG A 285 -1.75 12.61 -13.35
CA ARG A 285 -0.79 11.51 -13.30
C ARG A 285 0.11 11.52 -14.54
N PRO A 286 1.44 11.30 -14.40
CA PRO A 286 2.38 11.34 -15.51
C PRO A 286 2.01 10.45 -16.71
N GLU A 287 1.41 9.28 -16.46
CA GLU A 287 0.99 8.34 -17.50
C GLU A 287 -0.31 8.74 -18.22
N ARG A 288 -0.99 9.81 -17.79
CA ARG A 288 -2.21 10.35 -18.43
C ARG A 288 -1.92 11.42 -19.48
N PHE A 289 -0.65 11.77 -19.68
CA PHE A 289 -0.21 12.66 -20.75
C PHE A 289 -0.16 11.91 -22.08
N GLN A 290 -1.01 12.30 -23.03
CA GLN A 290 -1.11 11.67 -24.36
C GLN A 290 -0.47 12.53 -25.44
N THR A 291 0.25 11.92 -26.38
CA THR A 291 0.92 12.63 -27.49
C THR A 291 0.02 12.89 -28.69
N HIS A 292 -1.22 12.39 -28.66
CA HIS A 292 -2.20 12.53 -29.73
C HIS A 292 -3.45 13.24 -29.22
N PRO A 293 -4.03 14.15 -30.01
CA PRO A 293 -5.26 14.83 -29.63
C PRO A 293 -6.43 13.86 -29.56
N ALA A 294 -7.30 14.08 -28.59
CA ALA A 294 -8.61 13.44 -28.48
C ALA A 294 -9.68 14.53 -28.42
N PRO A 295 -10.90 14.30 -28.93
CA PRO A 295 -11.98 15.29 -28.84
C PRO A 295 -12.22 15.75 -27.39
N GLY A 296 -12.17 17.06 -27.15
CA GLY A 296 -12.39 17.64 -25.82
C GLY A 296 -11.20 17.55 -24.85
N SER A 297 -10.05 17.01 -25.27
CA SER A 297 -8.86 16.97 -24.41
C SER A 297 -8.22 18.33 -24.20
N ASN A 298 -7.64 18.53 -23.03
CA ASN A 298 -6.85 19.70 -22.70
C ASN A 298 -5.52 19.63 -23.46
N ALA A 299 -5.17 20.63 -24.25
CA ALA A 299 -3.91 20.70 -24.97
C ALA A 299 -2.96 21.68 -24.28
N LEU A 300 -1.81 21.18 -23.81
CA LEU A 300 -0.79 21.96 -23.13
C LEU A 300 0.55 21.74 -23.82
N THR A 301 1.30 22.82 -24.08
CA THR A 301 2.63 22.74 -24.70
C THR A 301 3.71 22.88 -23.64
N PHE A 302 4.62 21.92 -23.61
CA PHE A 302 5.71 21.85 -22.65
C PHE A 302 7.06 21.97 -23.35
N THR A 303 8.06 22.40 -22.61
CA THR A 303 9.48 22.28 -23.01
C THR A 303 10.09 21.13 -22.24
N VAL A 304 10.65 20.14 -22.95
CA VAL A 304 11.32 19.00 -22.33
C VAL A 304 12.63 19.47 -21.71
N LEU A 305 12.80 19.26 -20.42
CA LEU A 305 14.03 19.57 -19.68
C LEU A 305 14.98 18.38 -19.73
N GLU A 306 14.47 17.18 -19.46
CA GLU A 306 15.27 15.96 -19.37
C GLU A 306 14.46 14.72 -19.81
N THR A 307 15.15 13.69 -20.30
CA THR A 307 14.53 12.44 -20.75
C THR A 307 15.22 11.23 -20.13
N LEU A 308 14.50 10.55 -19.24
CA LEU A 308 14.98 9.39 -18.50
C LEU A 308 14.44 8.09 -19.12
N PHE A 309 15.32 7.13 -19.39
CA PHE A 309 14.96 5.83 -19.96
C PHE A 309 14.71 4.80 -18.85
N HIS A 310 13.48 4.31 -18.73
CA HIS A 310 13.06 3.29 -17.76
C HIS A 310 12.68 1.97 -18.45
N GLY A 311 13.43 1.55 -19.48
CA GLY A 311 13.21 0.27 -20.16
C GLY A 311 12.06 0.31 -21.17
N ASP A 312 10.84 -0.01 -20.73
CA ASP A 312 9.63 -0.03 -21.57
C ASP A 312 8.93 1.35 -21.61
N ARG A 313 9.35 2.28 -20.75
CA ARG A 313 8.85 3.66 -20.68
C ARG A 313 9.97 4.70 -20.77
N LEU A 314 9.59 5.89 -21.23
CA LEU A 314 10.36 7.13 -21.04
C LEU A 314 9.66 7.98 -20.00
N ARG A 315 10.43 8.52 -19.05
CA ARG A 315 9.98 9.56 -18.15
C ARG A 315 10.56 10.89 -18.60
N LEU A 316 9.69 11.84 -18.90
CA LEU A 316 10.06 13.18 -19.32
C LEU A 316 9.91 14.12 -18.13
N GLU A 317 10.92 14.92 -17.84
CA GLU A 317 10.80 16.10 -17.00
C GLU A 317 10.59 17.32 -17.89
N MET A 318 9.60 18.14 -17.58
CA MET A 318 9.09 19.14 -18.50
C MET A 318 8.70 20.44 -17.78
N ALA A 319 8.97 21.57 -18.43
CA ALA A 319 8.49 22.87 -17.98
C ALA A 319 7.23 23.27 -18.74
N LEU A 320 6.24 23.78 -18.01
CA LEU A 320 5.11 24.53 -18.57
C LEU A 320 5.33 26.01 -18.27
N ASP A 321 5.23 26.86 -19.30
CA ASP A 321 5.48 28.28 -19.14
C ASP A 321 4.58 28.90 -18.06
N GLY A 322 5.13 29.76 -17.20
CA GLY A 322 4.43 30.35 -16.05
C GLY A 322 4.04 29.38 -14.91
N ILE A 323 4.51 28.13 -14.93
CA ILE A 323 4.43 27.19 -13.80
C ILE A 323 5.85 26.95 -13.27
N GLU A 324 6.08 27.25 -11.99
CA GLU A 324 7.43 27.25 -11.41
C GLU A 324 8.05 25.85 -11.29
N ARG A 325 7.24 24.84 -10.98
CA ARG A 325 7.73 23.48 -10.74
C ARG A 325 7.71 22.64 -12.02
N PRO A 326 8.77 21.86 -12.30
CA PRO A 326 8.74 20.87 -13.36
C PRO A 326 7.62 19.86 -13.18
N LEU A 327 7.09 19.38 -14.30
CA LEU A 327 6.05 18.37 -14.40
C LEU A 327 6.61 17.15 -15.12
N PHE A 328 6.04 15.98 -14.85
CA PHE A 328 6.49 14.71 -15.36
C PHE A 328 5.45 14.07 -16.27
N ALA A 329 5.89 13.51 -17.39
CA ALA A 329 5.09 12.61 -18.21
C ALA A 329 5.75 11.25 -18.30
N GLU A 330 4.95 10.18 -18.34
CA GLU A 330 5.42 8.82 -18.60
C GLU A 330 4.83 8.30 -19.91
N LEU A 331 5.70 7.98 -20.85
CA LEU A 331 5.31 7.50 -22.17
C LEU A 331 5.76 6.06 -22.40
N PRO A 332 4.87 5.19 -22.89
CA PRO A 332 5.29 3.91 -23.47
C PRO A 332 6.32 4.15 -24.58
N ARG A 333 7.34 3.29 -24.67
CA ARG A 333 8.41 3.44 -25.67
C ARG A 333 7.89 3.46 -27.11
N SER A 334 6.82 2.73 -27.40
CA SER A 334 6.13 2.76 -28.70
C SER A 334 5.60 4.16 -29.02
N ALA A 335 4.89 4.79 -28.10
CA ALA A 335 4.38 6.15 -28.25
C ALA A 335 5.53 7.17 -28.39
N ALA A 336 6.57 7.04 -27.56
CA ALA A 336 7.74 7.92 -27.63
C ALA A 336 8.49 7.85 -28.97
N SER A 337 8.58 6.66 -29.57
CA SER A 337 9.25 6.48 -30.88
C SER A 337 8.54 7.21 -32.03
N SER A 338 7.23 7.40 -31.91
CA SER A 338 6.41 8.12 -32.89
C SER A 338 6.24 9.61 -32.55
N ALA A 339 6.51 9.99 -31.30
CA ALA A 339 6.44 11.36 -30.83
C ALA A 339 7.67 12.16 -31.28
N LYS A 340 7.45 13.26 -32.00
CA LYS A 340 8.49 14.26 -32.23
C LYS A 340 8.62 15.13 -30.99
N GLY A 341 9.85 15.52 -30.63
CA GLY A 341 10.08 16.46 -29.53
C GLY A 341 10.14 15.83 -28.14
N VAL A 342 10.67 14.60 -28.03
CA VAL A 342 10.96 13.96 -26.73
C VAL A 342 12.41 14.17 -26.26
N ALA A 343 13.20 14.97 -26.99
CA ALA A 343 14.59 15.27 -26.63
C ALA A 343 14.67 16.53 -25.75
N PRO A 344 15.65 16.63 -24.83
CA PRO A 344 15.88 17.86 -24.07
C PRO A 344 15.94 19.11 -24.95
N GLY A 345 15.32 20.20 -24.50
CA GLY A 345 15.21 21.48 -25.20
C GLY A 345 14.12 21.56 -26.26
N SER A 346 13.49 20.44 -26.63
CA SER A 346 12.41 20.44 -27.61
C SER A 346 11.04 20.78 -26.98
N ARG A 347 10.12 21.26 -27.81
CA ARG A 347 8.73 21.53 -27.40
C ARG A 347 7.82 20.39 -27.85
N ILE A 348 6.92 19.99 -26.96
CA ILE A 348 5.97 18.91 -27.21
C ILE A 348 4.59 19.31 -26.67
N ALA A 349 3.55 19.01 -27.45
CA ALA A 349 2.17 19.16 -27.01
C ALA A 349 1.71 17.85 -26.37
N PHE A 350 1.15 17.95 -25.17
CA PHE A 350 0.44 16.86 -24.53
C PHE A 350 -1.04 17.16 -24.42
N HIS A 351 -1.80 16.08 -24.49
CA HIS A 351 -3.24 16.05 -24.40
C HIS A 351 -3.65 15.31 -23.14
N ILE A 352 -4.60 15.86 -22.39
CA ILE A 352 -5.05 15.31 -21.11
C ILE A 352 -6.57 15.23 -21.15
N ASP A 353 -7.11 14.03 -20.92
CA ASP A 353 -8.55 13.85 -20.82
C ASP A 353 -9.07 14.62 -19.58
N PRO A 354 -10.14 15.43 -19.70
CA PRO A 354 -10.76 16.09 -18.55
C PRO A 354 -11.16 15.12 -17.43
N ALA A 355 -11.44 13.85 -17.72
CA ALA A 355 -11.71 12.82 -16.71
C ALA A 355 -10.47 12.44 -15.85
N ASP A 356 -9.27 12.67 -16.38
CA ASP A 356 -8.00 12.39 -15.72
C ASP A 356 -7.46 13.58 -14.89
N VAL A 357 -8.17 14.71 -14.91
CA VAL A 357 -7.86 15.87 -14.07
C VAL A 357 -8.45 15.67 -12.68
N LEU A 358 -7.59 15.28 -11.73
CA LEU A 358 -7.95 15.24 -10.32
C LEU A 358 -8.06 16.67 -9.78
N THR A 359 -8.96 16.90 -8.83
CA THR A 359 -9.15 18.22 -8.22
C THR A 359 -9.25 18.10 -6.72
N PHE A 360 -8.47 18.92 -6.03
CA PHE A 360 -8.46 19.01 -4.58
C PHE A 360 -8.82 20.43 -4.17
N ALA A 361 -9.72 20.57 -3.20
CA ALA A 361 -10.00 21.88 -2.61
C ALA A 361 -8.69 22.47 -2.05
N GLY A 362 -8.40 23.73 -2.38
CA GLY A 362 -7.27 24.41 -1.77
C GLY A 362 -7.51 24.54 -0.27
N ASP A 363 -6.47 24.30 0.53
CA ASP A 363 -6.52 24.64 1.95
C ASP A 363 -6.86 26.13 2.06
N ALA A 364 -7.90 26.44 2.82
CA ALA A 364 -8.14 27.80 3.27
C ALA A 364 -6.96 28.18 4.17
N ARG A 365 -5.94 28.82 3.58
CA ARG A 365 -4.80 29.34 4.32
C ARG A 365 -5.23 30.30 5.42
#